data_AF-A0A925BNW6-F1
#
_entry.id   AF-A0A925BNW6-F1
#
_cell.length_a   1.000
_cell.length_b   1.000
_cell.length_c   1.000
_cell.angle_alpha   90.00
_cell.angle_beta   90.00
_cell.angle_gamma   90.00
#
_symmetry.space_group_name_H-M   'P 1'
#
loop_
_entity.id
_entity.type
_entity.pdbx_description
1 polymer ?
#
loop_
_entity_poly.entity_id
_entity_poly.type
_entity_poly.pdbx_seq_one_letter_code
_entity_poly.pdbx_strand_id
1 'polypeptide(L)'
;TSVLPPLPEDRMLCAFSHIFSGGYAAGYYSYKWAEVLSADAFGAFEEAGLDNEPAVQATGRRFRDTVLSLGGSRHPLEVFRAFRGRDPDPSALLRQCGLA
;
A
#
# COMPACT_ATOMS: atom_id res chain seq x y z
N THR A 1 14.30 -7.17 9.22
CA THR A 1 15.75 -7.04 9.47
C THR A 1 16.24 -8.39 9.93
N SER A 2 17.26 -8.97 9.28
CA SER A 2 17.78 -10.26 9.75
C SER A 2 18.52 -10.03 11.08
N VAL A 3 18.26 -10.89 12.07
CA VAL A 3 18.94 -10.83 13.37
C VAL A 3 20.42 -11.18 13.24
N LEU A 4 20.77 -11.99 12.23
CA LEU A 4 22.13 -12.39 11.91
C LEU A 4 22.57 -11.81 10.55
N PRO A 5 23.86 -11.53 10.37
CA PRO A 5 24.37 -11.12 9.06
C PRO A 5 24.18 -12.27 8.03
N PRO A 6 24.03 -11.94 6.74
CA PRO A 6 24.08 -12.94 5.67
C PRO A 6 25.41 -13.70 5.69
N LEU A 7 25.38 -14.96 5.26
CA LEU A 7 26.59 -15.79 5.13
C LEU A 7 27.46 -15.33 3.95
N PRO A 8 28.79 -15.59 3.96
CA PRO A 8 29.65 -15.37 2.79
C PRO A 8 29.18 -16.12 1.52
N GLU A 9 28.50 -17.25 1.70
CA GLU A 9 27.95 -18.09 0.64
C GLU A 9 26.55 -17.62 0.16
N ASP A 10 25.98 -16.58 0.75
CA ASP A 10 24.65 -16.07 0.36
C ASP A 10 24.66 -15.63 -1.12
N ARG A 11 23.72 -16.18 -1.90
CA ARG A 11 23.50 -15.86 -3.33
C ARG A 11 22.07 -15.44 -3.61
N MET A 12 21.38 -14.83 -2.64
CA MET A 12 20.00 -14.39 -2.75
C MET A 12 19.75 -13.52 -3.99
N LEU A 13 20.71 -12.68 -4.37
CA LEU A 13 20.65 -11.87 -5.59
C LEU A 13 20.48 -12.69 -6.87
N CYS A 14 21.06 -13.90 -6.96
CA CYS A 14 20.89 -14.78 -8.12
C CYS A 14 19.45 -15.26 -8.31
N ALA A 15 18.65 -15.26 -7.25
CA ALA A 15 17.23 -15.59 -7.27
C ALA A 15 16.31 -14.35 -7.18
N PHE A 16 16.86 -13.13 -7.23
CA PHE A 16 16.08 -11.92 -7.03
C PHE A 16 15.38 -11.44 -8.31
N SER A 17 14.49 -12.28 -8.83
CA SER A 17 13.81 -12.08 -10.12
C SER A 17 13.03 -10.78 -10.23
N HIS A 18 12.54 -10.22 -9.12
CA HIS A 18 11.83 -8.93 -9.11
C HIS A 18 12.63 -7.82 -9.80
N ILE A 19 13.93 -7.72 -9.51
CA ILE A 19 14.78 -6.65 -10.04
C ILE A 19 15.60 -7.05 -11.28
N PHE A 20 15.85 -8.36 -11.49
CA PHE A 20 16.70 -8.85 -12.59
C PHE A 20 15.91 -9.38 -13.79
N SER A 21 14.69 -9.85 -13.60
CA SER A 21 13.87 -10.44 -14.67
C SER A 21 12.37 -10.10 -14.51
N GLY A 22 12.08 -8.97 -13.87
CA GLY A 22 10.74 -8.50 -13.54
C GLY A 22 10.62 -6.98 -13.68
N GLY A 23 9.48 -6.44 -13.29
CA GLY A 23 9.16 -5.01 -13.44
C GLY A 23 9.69 -4.09 -12.33
N TYR A 24 10.52 -4.59 -11.40
CA TYR A 24 10.89 -3.84 -10.18
C TYR A 24 12.36 -3.41 -10.16
N ALA A 25 13.05 -3.41 -11.30
CA ALA A 25 14.39 -2.84 -11.41
C ALA A 25 14.38 -1.37 -10.95
N ALA A 26 15.24 -1.02 -9.99
CA ALA A 26 15.21 0.28 -9.28
C ALA A 26 13.83 0.67 -8.69
N GLY A 27 12.96 -0.31 -8.46
CA GLY A 27 11.56 -0.10 -8.09
C GLY A 27 11.04 -1.05 -7.02
N TYR A 28 11.87 -1.90 -6.41
CA TYR A 28 11.43 -2.83 -5.35
C TYR A 28 10.86 -2.11 -4.11
N TYR A 29 11.27 -0.84 -3.89
CA TYR A 29 10.68 0.02 -2.86
C TYR A 29 9.18 0.30 -3.09
N SER A 30 8.68 0.11 -4.32
CA SER A 30 7.28 0.33 -4.69
C SER A 30 6.30 -0.44 -3.80
N TYR A 31 6.70 -1.61 -3.28
CA TYR A 31 5.90 -2.35 -2.32
C TYR A 31 5.64 -1.54 -1.05
N LYS A 32 6.70 -1.10 -0.36
CA LYS A 32 6.56 -0.32 0.88
C LYS A 32 5.96 1.07 0.63
N TRP A 33 6.26 1.66 -0.52
CA TRP A 33 5.61 2.90 -0.94
C TRP A 33 4.10 2.73 -1.08
N ALA A 34 3.65 1.73 -1.83
CA ALA A 34 2.23 1.43 -2.01
C ALA A 34 1.56 0.96 -0.71
N GLU A 35 2.30 0.31 0.19
CA GLU A 35 1.78 -0.18 1.46
C GLU A 35 1.35 0.95 2.41
N VAL A 36 2.04 2.09 2.38
CA VAL A 36 1.59 3.32 3.06
C VAL A 36 0.20 3.72 2.57
N LEU A 37 0.00 3.74 1.24
CA LEU A 37 -1.29 4.09 0.65
C LEU A 37 -2.35 3.05 1.00
N SER A 38 -2.03 1.74 0.96
CA SER A 38 -3.02 0.70 1.27
C SER A 38 -3.42 0.70 2.74
N ALA A 39 -2.47 0.89 3.66
CA ALA A 39 -2.75 0.96 5.09
C ALA A 39 -3.65 2.16 5.41
N ASP A 40 -3.34 3.32 4.85
CA ASP A 40 -4.13 4.53 5.06
C ASP A 40 -5.49 4.47 4.34
N ALA A 41 -5.57 3.82 3.18
CA ALA A 41 -6.82 3.55 2.51
C ALA A 41 -7.72 2.61 3.33
N PHE A 42 -7.15 1.57 3.94
CA PHE A 42 -7.88 0.68 4.84
C PHE A 42 -8.33 1.41 6.12
N GLY A 43 -7.53 2.35 6.62
CA GLY A 43 -7.91 3.23 7.73
C GLY A 43 -9.22 3.99 7.49
N ALA A 44 -9.59 4.29 6.23
CA ALA A 44 -10.90 4.87 5.92
C ALA A 44 -12.08 3.92 6.19
N PHE A 45 -11.87 2.59 6.10
CA PHE A 45 -12.86 1.59 6.50
C PHE A 45 -12.92 1.44 8.02
N GLU A 46 -11.78 1.50 8.70
CA GLU A 46 -11.72 1.50 10.17
C GLU A 46 -12.45 2.73 10.76
N GLU A 47 -12.20 3.92 10.21
CA GLU A 47 -12.88 5.18 10.58
C GLU A 47 -14.40 5.12 10.34
N ALA A 48 -14.85 4.40 9.32
CA ALA A 48 -16.26 4.21 9.00
C ALA A 48 -16.97 3.21 9.94
N GLY A 49 -16.21 2.38 10.66
CA GLY A 49 -16.70 1.26 11.46
C GLY A 49 -16.86 -0.01 10.63
N LEU A 50 -15.99 -0.99 10.85
CA LEU A 50 -15.98 -2.26 10.09
C LEU A 50 -17.21 -3.15 10.33
N ASP A 51 -17.90 -2.93 11.45
CA ASP A 51 -19.14 -3.58 11.85
C ASP A 51 -20.39 -2.85 11.34
N ASN A 52 -20.25 -1.64 10.81
CA ASN A 52 -21.33 -0.86 10.22
C ASN A 52 -21.43 -1.14 8.72
N GLU A 53 -22.23 -2.16 8.38
CA GLU A 53 -22.37 -2.62 6.99
C GLU A 53 -22.75 -1.49 5.98
N PRO A 54 -23.73 -0.60 6.26
CA PRO A 54 -24.00 0.55 5.40
C PRO A 54 -22.77 1.46 5.18
N ALA A 55 -21.99 1.73 6.23
CA ALA A 55 -20.81 2.59 6.13
C ALA A 55 -19.66 1.91 5.36
N VAL A 56 -19.47 0.61 5.55
CA VAL A 56 -18.53 -0.22 4.77
C VAL A 56 -18.92 -0.23 3.30
N GLN A 57 -20.21 -0.40 2.97
CA GLN A 57 -20.67 -0.37 1.59
C GLN A 57 -20.46 1.00 0.94
N ALA A 58 -20.72 2.09 1.67
CA ALA A 58 -20.47 3.44 1.17
C ALA A 58 -18.98 3.68 0.88
N THR A 59 -18.10 3.28 1.80
CA THR A 59 -16.64 3.39 1.63
C THR A 59 -16.13 2.49 0.50
N GLY A 60 -16.65 1.27 0.38
CA GLY A 60 -16.33 0.33 -0.70
C GLY A 60 -16.75 0.84 -2.08
N ARG A 61 -17.93 1.47 -2.20
CA ARG A 61 -18.36 2.15 -3.44
C ARG A 61 -17.41 3.28 -3.79
N ARG A 62 -17.02 4.12 -2.82
CA ARG A 62 -16.03 5.19 -3.05
C ARG A 62 -14.68 4.64 -3.51
N PHE A 63 -14.20 3.55 -2.91
CA PHE A 63 -12.96 2.88 -3.31
C PHE A 63 -13.04 2.32 -4.75
N ARG A 64 -14.15 1.67 -5.10
CA ARG A 64 -14.42 1.17 -6.44
C ARG A 64 -14.43 2.30 -7.47
N ASP A 65 -15.15 3.38 -7.17
CA ASP A 65 -15.38 4.48 -8.10
C ASP A 65 -14.16 5.40 -8.24
N THR A 66 -13.11 5.19 -7.44
CA THR A 66 -11.83 5.91 -7.51
C THR A 66 -10.65 4.98 -7.81
N VAL A 67 -10.11 4.30 -6.79
CA VAL A 67 -8.86 3.52 -6.86
C VAL A 67 -8.95 2.40 -7.89
N LEU A 68 -10.09 1.72 -8.03
CA LEU A 68 -10.23 0.56 -8.92
C LEU A 68 -10.66 0.92 -10.36
N SER A 69 -11.38 2.03 -10.55
CA SER A 69 -12.00 2.36 -11.85
C SER A 69 -11.18 3.30 -12.71
N LEU A 70 -10.37 4.19 -12.10
CA LEU A 70 -9.70 5.27 -12.82
C LEU A 70 -8.41 4.81 -13.52
N GLY A 71 -7.83 3.68 -13.13
CA GLY A 71 -6.60 3.15 -13.73
C GLY A 71 -5.50 4.21 -13.86
N GLY A 72 -4.84 4.25 -15.02
CA GLY A 72 -3.84 5.28 -15.36
C GLY A 72 -4.41 6.57 -15.96
N SER A 73 -5.73 6.79 -15.95
CA SER A 73 -6.35 7.97 -16.56
C SER A 73 -6.18 9.26 -15.75
N ARG A 74 -5.78 9.14 -14.48
CA ARG A 74 -5.51 10.26 -13.56
C ARG A 74 -4.23 10.01 -12.79
N HIS A 75 -3.63 11.08 -12.26
CA HIS A 75 -2.46 10.96 -11.43
C HIS A 75 -2.80 10.18 -10.13
N PRO A 76 -2.02 9.15 -9.74
CA PRO A 76 -2.38 8.27 -8.61
C PRO A 76 -2.64 9.00 -7.29
N LEU A 77 -1.89 10.08 -7.01
CA LEU A 77 -2.09 10.87 -5.80
C LEU A 77 -3.43 11.64 -5.80
N GLU A 78 -3.91 12.07 -6.98
CA GLU A 78 -5.23 12.69 -7.10
C GLU A 78 -6.34 11.65 -6.88
N VAL A 79 -6.16 10.43 -7.41
CA VAL A 79 -7.07 9.30 -7.18
C VAL A 79 -7.14 8.98 -5.68
N PHE A 80 -5.98 8.91 -5.02
CA PHE A 80 -5.93 8.67 -3.57
C PHE A 80 -6.63 9.78 -2.78
N ARG A 81 -6.36 11.05 -3.08
CA ARG A 81 -7.04 12.19 -2.43
C ARG A 81 -8.55 12.16 -2.64
N ALA A 82 -9.02 11.79 -3.84
CA ALA A 82 -10.45 11.65 -4.12
C ALA A 82 -11.10 10.54 -3.27
N PHE A 83 -10.39 9.45 -3.01
CA PHE A 83 -10.86 8.38 -2.11
C PHE A 83 -10.79 8.78 -0.63
N ARG A 84 -9.64 9.29 -0.19
CA ARG A 84 -9.27 9.46 1.22
C ARG A 84 -9.68 10.81 1.81
N GLY A 85 -9.85 11.82 0.96
CA GLY A 85 -10.14 13.21 1.35
C GLY A 85 -8.91 14.02 1.77
N ARG A 86 -7.73 13.40 1.83
CA ARG A 86 -6.45 14.02 2.21
C ARG A 86 -5.27 13.30 1.57
N ASP A 87 -4.06 13.83 1.77
CA ASP A 87 -2.81 13.16 1.42
C ASP A 87 -2.55 11.91 2.27
N PRO A 88 -1.76 10.94 1.75
CA PRO A 88 -1.44 9.71 2.46
C PRO A 88 -0.59 9.98 3.71
N ASP A 89 -0.91 9.26 4.79
CA ASP A 89 -0.22 9.36 6.08
C ASP A 89 0.49 8.03 6.43
N PRO A 90 1.83 8.00 6.52
CA PRO A 90 2.58 6.80 6.90
C PRO A 90 2.29 6.29 8.31
N SER A 91 1.69 7.10 9.19
CA SER A 91 1.32 6.69 10.54
C SER A 91 0.35 5.48 10.53
N ALA A 92 -0.48 5.36 9.50
CA ALA A 92 -1.40 4.23 9.33
C ALA A 92 -0.64 2.90 9.20
N LEU A 93 0.42 2.87 8.38
CA LEU A 93 1.25 1.69 8.22
C LEU A 93 2.01 1.35 9.51
N LEU A 94 2.53 2.37 10.20
CA LEU A 94 3.22 2.16 11.47
C LEU A 94 2.30 1.53 12.52
N ARG A 95 1.05 2.00 12.65
CA ARG A 95 0.06 1.40 13.55
C ARG A 95 -0.24 -0.04 13.17
N GLN A 96 -0.47 -0.31 11.88
CA GLN A 96 -0.74 -1.66 11.39
C GLN A 96 0.42 -2.64 11.66
N CYS A 97 1.67 -2.16 11.62
CA CYS A 97 2.84 -2.97 11.94
C CYS A 97 3.17 -3.04 13.44
N GLY A 98 2.44 -2.33 14.32
CA GLY A 98 2.76 -2.24 15.74
C GLY A 98 4.04 -1.44 16.05
N LEU A 99 4.33 -0.42 15.22
CA LEU A 99 5.54 0.40 15.26
C LEU A 99 5.25 1.90 15.45
N ALA A 100 4.02 2.26 15.83
CA ALA A 100 3.57 3.64 16.04
C ALA A 100 3.94 4.17 17.42
#